data_AF-A0A511YH23-F1
#
_entry.id   AF-A0A511YH23-F1
#
_cell.length_a   1.000
_cell.length_b   1.000
_cell.length_c   1.000
_cell.angle_alpha   90.00
_cell.angle_beta   90.00
_cell.angle_gamma   90.00
#
_symmetry.space_group_name_H-M   'P 1'
#
loop_
_entity.id
_entity.type
_entity.pdbx_description
1 polymer ?
#
loop_
_entity_poly.entity_id
_entity_poly.type
_entity_poly.pdbx_seq_one_letter_code
_entity_poly.pdbx_strand_id
1 'polypeptide(L)'
;MCNTIFCQVGINTTSPQSTLDIVAKNPAGTTTGTDGMLIPRVDRLSAQNMSGVEISTIIYVNDYTTGSQTAQAQNIDANGFYFYNGSVWEKINKTLLSYPTGSITQSFRSADHDG
;
A
#
# COMPACT_ATOMS: atom_id res chain seq x y z
N MET A 1 -26.32 32.36 -4.94
CA MET A 1 -26.31 30.93 -5.35
C MET A 1 -24.98 30.35 -4.90
N CYS A 2 -24.98 29.32 -4.05
CA CYS A 2 -23.75 28.65 -3.64
C CYS A 2 -23.36 27.67 -4.75
N ASN A 3 -22.20 27.87 -5.37
CA ASN A 3 -21.69 26.98 -6.41
C ASN A 3 -20.86 25.89 -5.72
N THR A 4 -21.37 24.67 -5.66
CA THR A 4 -20.63 23.53 -5.13
C THR A 4 -19.58 23.13 -6.18
N ILE A 5 -18.32 23.54 -5.97
CA ILE A 5 -17.21 23.09 -6.82
C ILE A 5 -16.85 21.67 -6.35
N PHE A 6 -17.01 20.66 -7.20
CA PHE A 6 -16.55 19.32 -6.90
C PHE A 6 -15.02 19.27 -7.06
N CYS A 7 -14.29 19.07 -5.95
CA CYS A 7 -12.83 19.02 -5.92
C CYS A 7 -12.24 17.62 -6.20
N GLN A 8 -13.04 16.71 -6.76
CA GLN A 8 -12.61 15.33 -7.01
C GLN A 8 -11.56 15.32 -8.12
N VAL A 9 -10.42 14.66 -7.90
CA VAL A 9 -9.33 14.60 -8.88
C VAL A 9 -9.41 13.28 -9.64
N GLY A 10 -9.78 13.36 -10.92
CA GLY A 10 -9.64 12.25 -11.85
C GLY A 10 -8.32 12.36 -12.63
N ILE A 11 -7.55 11.28 -12.72
CA ILE A 11 -6.46 11.15 -13.69
C ILE A 11 -6.93 10.19 -14.77
N ASN A 12 -6.90 10.66 -16.02
CA ASN A 12 -7.38 9.91 -17.19
C ASN A 12 -8.90 9.57 -17.13
N THR A 13 -9.67 10.33 -16.35
CA THR A 13 -11.15 10.28 -16.31
C THR A 13 -11.71 11.67 -16.01
N THR A 14 -12.85 12.01 -16.62
CA THR A 14 -13.60 13.25 -16.34
C THR A 14 -14.77 13.03 -15.37
N SER A 15 -15.04 11.77 -15.00
CA SER A 15 -16.13 11.39 -14.11
C SER A 15 -15.61 10.47 -13.01
N PRO A 16 -14.76 10.98 -12.10
CA PRO A 16 -14.17 10.18 -11.03
C PRO A 16 -15.24 9.57 -10.12
N GLN A 17 -15.02 8.34 -9.66
CA GLN A 17 -15.91 7.61 -8.75
C GLN A 17 -15.47 7.67 -7.28
N SER A 18 -14.38 8.37 -6.98
CA SER A 18 -13.82 8.53 -5.65
C SER A 18 -13.06 9.86 -5.53
N THR A 19 -12.55 10.19 -4.35
CA THR A 19 -11.75 11.40 -4.12
C THR A 19 -10.51 11.49 -5.04
N LEU A 20 -9.90 10.33 -5.35
CA LEU A 20 -8.84 10.17 -6.33
C LEU A 20 -9.14 8.92 -7.18
N ASP A 21 -9.49 9.12 -8.44
CA ASP A 21 -9.76 8.05 -9.40
C ASP A 21 -8.74 8.10 -10.53
N ILE A 22 -8.00 7.00 -10.73
CA ILE A 22 -6.98 6.88 -11.77
C ILE A 22 -7.36 5.73 -12.68
N VAL A 23 -7.82 6.07 -13.89
CA VAL A 23 -8.21 5.08 -14.88
C VAL A 23 -7.01 4.67 -15.72
N ALA A 24 -6.82 3.36 -15.90
CA ALA A 24 -5.77 2.77 -16.73
C ALA A 24 -5.76 3.39 -18.14
N LYS A 25 -4.58 3.77 -18.63
CA LYS A 25 -4.39 4.22 -20.02
C LYS A 25 -4.29 3.03 -20.97
N ASN A 26 -3.82 1.89 -20.46
CA ASN A 26 -3.57 0.65 -21.15
C ASN A 26 -4.43 -0.48 -20.53
N PRO A 27 -5.78 -0.38 -20.56
CA PRO A 27 -6.66 -1.29 -19.81
C PRO A 27 -6.75 -2.71 -20.39
N ALA A 28 -6.26 -2.92 -21.62
CA ALA A 28 -6.33 -4.20 -22.32
C ALA A 28 -4.97 -4.91 -22.32
N GLY A 29 -4.95 -6.24 -22.17
CA GLY A 29 -3.71 -7.03 -22.13
C GLY A 29 -2.89 -7.06 -23.42
N THR A 30 -3.36 -6.42 -24.50
CA THR A 30 -2.65 -6.29 -25.78
C THR A 30 -1.76 -5.04 -25.87
N THR A 31 -1.85 -4.12 -24.90
CA THR A 31 -0.99 -2.92 -24.83
C THR A 31 0.23 -3.16 -23.95
N THR A 32 1.40 -2.68 -24.38
CA THR A 32 2.69 -2.88 -23.70
C THR A 32 3.13 -1.71 -22.81
N GLY A 33 2.34 -0.63 -22.75
CA GLY A 33 2.61 0.51 -21.88
C GLY A 33 2.45 0.17 -20.40
N THR A 34 3.21 0.84 -19.53
CA THR A 34 3.10 0.67 -18.07
C THR A 34 2.06 1.61 -17.50
N ASP A 35 1.05 1.05 -16.83
CA ASP A 35 0.16 1.78 -15.94
C ASP A 35 0.57 1.51 -14.49
N GLY A 36 0.57 2.55 -13.65
CA GLY A 36 0.90 2.42 -12.24
C GLY A 36 1.07 3.76 -11.54
N MET A 37 1.16 3.72 -10.22
CA MET A 37 1.49 4.87 -9.39
C MET A 37 2.88 4.70 -8.79
N LEU A 38 3.76 5.66 -9.04
CA LEU A 38 5.02 5.76 -8.31
C LEU A 38 4.79 6.54 -7.02
N ILE A 39 5.08 5.90 -5.91
CA ILE A 39 5.15 6.54 -4.59
C ILE A 39 6.59 7.01 -4.30
N PRO A 40 6.81 7.83 -3.25
CA PRO A 40 8.16 8.23 -2.86
C PRO A 40 9.06 7.02 -2.63
N ARG A 41 10.25 7.06 -3.23
CA ARG A 41 11.31 6.05 -3.05
C ARG A 41 12.39 6.64 -2.18
N VAL A 42 12.72 5.95 -1.09
CA VAL A 42 13.67 6.43 -0.09
C VAL A 42 14.57 5.30 0.38
N ASP A 43 15.74 5.63 0.91
CA ASP A 43 16.56 4.65 1.61
C ASP A 43 16.11 4.50 3.07
N ARG A 44 16.58 3.47 3.77
CA ARG A 44 16.21 3.22 5.16
C ARG A 44 16.62 4.37 6.08
N LEU A 45 17.78 4.99 5.86
CA LEU A 45 18.23 6.14 6.65
C LEU A 45 17.27 7.34 6.53
N SER A 46 16.75 7.63 5.33
CA SER A 46 15.75 8.67 5.14
C SER A 46 14.48 8.33 5.92
N ALA A 47 13.95 7.11 5.76
CA ALA A 47 12.77 6.65 6.50
C ALA A 47 12.98 6.69 8.03
N GLN A 48 14.19 6.40 8.51
CA GLN A 48 14.59 6.48 9.91
C GLN A 48 14.59 7.91 10.46
N ASN A 49 14.84 8.92 9.62
CA ASN A 49 14.99 10.32 10.01
C ASN A 49 13.78 11.20 9.69
N MET A 50 12.75 10.66 9.01
CA MET A 50 11.52 11.42 8.73
C MET A 50 10.85 11.85 10.04
N SER A 51 10.31 13.06 10.07
CA SER A 51 9.58 13.59 11.22
C SER A 51 8.24 14.16 10.75
N GLY A 52 7.23 14.15 11.63
CA GLY A 52 5.88 14.58 11.26
C GLY A 52 5.23 13.70 10.21
N VAL A 53 5.53 12.40 10.20
CA VAL A 53 4.92 11.45 9.25
C VAL A 53 3.49 11.18 9.68
N GLU A 54 2.54 11.44 8.80
CA GLU A 54 1.12 11.13 9.04
C GLU A 54 0.89 9.60 8.97
N ILE A 55 0.05 9.09 9.86
CA ILE A 55 -0.43 7.68 9.80
C ILE A 55 -1.03 7.44 8.42
N SER A 56 -0.80 6.25 7.84
CA SER A 56 -1.19 5.84 6.49
C SER A 56 -0.31 6.34 5.34
N THR A 57 0.75 7.10 5.61
CA THR A 57 1.77 7.43 4.59
C THR A 57 2.42 6.15 4.05
N ILE A 58 2.55 6.03 2.72
CA ILE A 58 3.20 4.88 2.06
C ILE A 58 4.49 5.33 1.38
N ILE A 59 5.57 4.55 1.57
CA ILE A 59 6.86 4.72 0.90
C ILE A 59 7.32 3.40 0.28
N TYR A 60 8.21 3.48 -0.71
CA TYR A 60 8.97 2.34 -1.19
C TYR A 60 10.41 2.49 -0.72
N VAL A 61 10.92 1.53 0.05
CA VAL A 61 12.33 1.49 0.40
C VAL A 61 13.10 0.78 -0.71
N ASN A 62 13.98 1.50 -1.40
CA ASN A 62 14.80 0.97 -2.49
C ASN A 62 16.25 0.65 -2.09
N ASP A 63 16.67 1.07 -0.90
CA ASP A 63 17.92 0.64 -0.27
C ASP A 63 17.71 0.47 1.24
N TYR A 64 17.58 -0.79 1.67
CA TYR A 64 17.45 -1.15 3.07
C TYR A 64 18.79 -1.24 3.81
N THR A 65 19.93 -1.04 3.15
CA THR A 65 21.26 -1.25 3.75
C THR A 65 21.79 -0.02 4.48
N THR A 66 21.23 1.17 4.23
CA THR A 66 21.61 2.42 4.91
C THR A 66 21.00 2.52 6.31
N GLY A 67 21.57 3.35 7.19
CA GLY A 67 21.05 3.53 8.56
C GLY A 67 21.00 2.23 9.38
N SER A 68 20.11 2.15 10.37
CA SER A 68 19.97 0.98 11.25
C SER A 68 18.50 0.60 11.46
N GLN A 69 18.23 -0.68 11.74
CA GLN A 69 16.91 -1.16 12.12
C GLN A 69 16.56 -0.76 13.56
N THR A 70 16.41 0.54 13.80
CA THR A 70 16.06 1.10 15.10
C THR A 70 14.98 2.17 14.95
N ALA A 71 14.31 2.47 16.06
CA ALA A 71 13.22 3.46 16.11
C ALA A 71 12.17 3.20 15.01
N GLN A 72 11.76 4.23 14.27
CA GLN A 72 10.73 4.11 13.24
C GLN A 72 11.11 3.20 12.06
N ALA A 73 12.39 2.91 11.84
CA ALA A 73 12.87 2.06 10.76
C ALA A 73 13.11 0.59 11.17
N GLN A 74 12.73 0.18 12.39
CA GLN A 74 13.05 -1.14 12.93
C GLN A 74 12.59 -2.32 12.05
N ASN A 75 11.47 -2.18 11.34
CA ASN A 75 10.91 -3.26 10.50
C ASN A 75 11.40 -3.19 9.04
N ILE A 76 12.30 -2.26 8.70
CA ILE A 76 12.86 -2.13 7.35
C ILE A 76 14.08 -3.05 7.19
N ASP A 77 13.80 -4.31 6.87
CA ASP A 77 14.77 -5.41 6.71
C ASP A 77 14.98 -5.85 5.25
N ALA A 78 14.21 -5.30 4.30
CA ALA A 78 14.43 -5.50 2.87
C ALA A 78 13.86 -4.34 2.04
N ASN A 79 14.23 -4.29 0.76
CA ASN A 79 13.55 -3.42 -0.19
C ASN A 79 12.07 -3.81 -0.31
N GLY A 80 11.18 -2.83 -0.41
CA GLY A 80 9.74 -3.08 -0.49
C GLY A 80 8.88 -1.89 -0.13
N PHE A 81 7.56 -2.10 -0.16
CA PHE A 81 6.59 -1.12 0.26
C PHE A 81 6.41 -1.14 1.78
N TYR A 82 6.31 0.05 2.38
CA TYR A 82 6.06 0.24 3.80
C TYR A 82 5.00 1.31 4.00
N PHE A 83 4.15 1.17 5.01
CA PHE A 83 3.26 2.22 5.48
C PHE A 83 3.61 2.65 6.90
N TYR A 84 3.41 3.91 7.23
CA TYR A 84 3.59 4.40 8.58
C TYR A 84 2.36 4.09 9.44
N ASN A 85 2.56 3.36 10.53
CA ASN A 85 1.47 2.97 11.46
C ASN A 85 1.27 3.94 12.63
N GLY A 86 2.03 5.04 12.68
CA GLY A 86 2.05 5.99 13.80
C GLY A 86 3.23 5.83 14.76
N SER A 87 4.01 4.76 14.62
CA SER A 87 5.24 4.55 15.39
C SER A 87 6.40 4.09 14.51
N VAL A 88 6.16 3.16 13.59
CA VAL A 88 7.18 2.53 12.76
C VAL A 88 6.68 2.35 11.32
N TRP A 89 7.63 2.16 10.40
CA TRP A 89 7.37 1.77 9.02
C TRP A 89 7.08 0.27 8.95
N GLU A 90 5.81 -0.09 8.75
CA GLU A 90 5.36 -1.48 8.64
C GLU A 90 5.41 -1.97 7.21
N LYS A 91 6.00 -3.15 7.01
CA LYS A 91 6.17 -3.75 5.69
C LYS A 91 4.82 -4.20 5.14
N ILE A 92 4.52 -3.80 3.91
CA ILE A 92 3.41 -4.36 3.14
C ILE A 92 3.91 -5.64 2.48
N ASN A 93 3.63 -6.78 3.07
CA ASN A 93 4.00 -8.09 2.53
C ASN A 93 2.79 -9.02 2.39
N LYS A 94 2.94 -10.00 1.49
CA LYS A 94 1.99 -11.11 1.39
C LYS A 94 2.32 -12.12 2.48
N THR A 95 1.50 -12.20 3.53
CA THR A 95 1.56 -13.33 4.45
C THR A 95 1.03 -14.57 3.73
N LEU A 96 1.91 -15.48 3.35
CA LEU A 96 1.52 -16.81 2.92
C LEU A 96 1.23 -17.65 4.16
N LEU A 97 -0.04 -17.75 4.53
CA LEU A 97 -0.45 -18.70 5.54
C LEU A 97 -0.34 -20.09 4.92
N SER A 98 0.67 -20.85 5.35
CA SER A 98 0.80 -22.27 5.01
C SER A 98 -0.25 -23.03 5.81
N TYR A 99 -1.37 -23.34 5.18
CA TYR A 99 -2.42 -24.12 5.80
C TYR A 99 -2.20 -25.60 5.46
N PRO A 100 -2.24 -26.50 6.45
CA PRO A 100 -2.42 -27.92 6.18
C PRO A 100 -3.70 -28.11 5.36
N THR A 101 -3.65 -28.88 4.29
CA THR A 101 -4.83 -29.29 3.53
C THR A 101 -5.87 -29.87 4.51
N GLY A 102 -7.04 -29.23 4.63
CA GLY A 102 -8.10 -29.64 5.56
C GLY A 102 -8.25 -28.79 6.84
N SER A 103 -7.54 -27.67 6.98
CA SER A 103 -7.75 -26.76 8.13
C SER A 103 -9.12 -26.05 8.06
N ILE A 104 -10.00 -26.35 9.00
CA ILE A 104 -11.35 -25.73 9.12
C ILE A 104 -11.37 -24.45 9.97
N THR A 105 -10.29 -24.16 10.71
CA THR A 105 -10.27 -23.09 11.71
C THR A 105 -10.20 -21.67 11.14
N GLN A 106 -10.02 -21.53 9.83
CA GLN A 106 -10.05 -20.23 9.12
C GLN A 106 -10.78 -20.30 7.77
N SER A 107 -11.70 -21.26 7.59
CA SER A 107 -12.57 -21.26 6.41
C SER A 107 -13.57 -20.08 6.49
N PHE A 108 -13.89 -19.45 5.36
CA PHE A 108 -14.77 -18.27 5.29
C PHE A 108 -16.25 -18.55 5.62
N ARG A 109 -16.59 -19.70 6.18
CA ARG A 109 -17.96 -20.07 6.53
C ARG A 109 -18.08 -20.21 8.04
N SER A 110 -18.74 -19.24 8.66
CA SER A 110 -18.99 -19.19 10.11
C SER A 110 -20.06 -20.19 10.60
N ALA A 111 -20.51 -21.12 9.77
CA ALA A 111 -21.47 -22.16 10.13
C ALA A 111 -21.34 -23.34 9.16
N ASP A 112 -20.43 -24.25 9.47
CA ASP A 112 -20.65 -25.67 9.22
C ASP A 112 -21.24 -26.22 10.52
N HIS A 113 -22.56 -26.12 10.64
CA HIS A 113 -23.33 -27.18 11.25
C HIS A 113 -24.65 -27.23 10.47
N ASP A 114 -24.81 -28.29 9.69
CA ASP A 114 -26.12 -28.80 9.29
C ASP A 114 -25.88 -30.27 8.94
N GLY A 115 -26.10 -31.14 9.94
CA GLY A 115 -26.39 -32.57 9.82
C GLY A 115 -25.52 -33.39 8.87
#